data_AF-A0A1W1DDJ2-F1
#
_entry.id   AF-A0A1W1DDJ2-F1
#
_cell.length_a   1.000
_cell.length_b   1.000
_cell.length_c   1.000
_cell.angle_alpha   90.00
_cell.angle_beta   90.00
_cell.angle_gamma   90.00
#
_symmetry.space_group_name_H-M   'P 1'
#
loop_
_entity.id
_entity.type
_entity.pdbx_description
1 polymer ?
#
loop_
_entity_poly.entity_id
_entity_poly.type
_entity_poly.pdbx_seq_one_letter_code
_entity_poly.pdbx_strand_id
1 'polypeptide(L)'
;MGITKASLATESFISAASFQETTRVLTEASTTGRVDTLQGLKENVIVGRLIPAGTGFTYHQEKRAKRAASVMQTADAEVALSAQLSEAEEATEE
;
A
#
# COMPACT_ATOMS: atom_id res chain seq x y z
N MET A 1 1.10 18.15 -19.59
CA MET A 1 2.36 17.72 -18.96
C MET A 1 3.17 16.93 -19.98
N GLY A 2 4.50 17.15 -20.08
CA GLY A 2 5.37 16.35 -20.95
C GLY A 2 5.72 14.99 -20.34
N ILE A 3 6.22 14.05 -21.15
CA ILE A 3 6.51 12.66 -20.74
C ILE A 3 7.52 12.58 -19.59
N THR A 4 8.52 13.46 -19.56
CA THR A 4 9.52 13.53 -18.49
C THR A 4 8.91 13.98 -17.17
N LYS A 5 8.10 15.04 -17.19
CA LYS A 5 7.41 15.55 -16.00
C LYS A 5 6.35 14.57 -15.49
N ALA A 6 5.67 13.86 -16.39
CA ALA A 6 4.74 12.80 -16.02
C ALA A 6 5.46 11.61 -15.37
N SER A 7 6.65 11.24 -15.86
CA SER A 7 7.43 10.10 -15.33
C SER A 7 8.03 10.37 -13.94
N LEU A 8 8.31 11.63 -13.61
CA LEU A 8 8.76 12.04 -12.26
C LEU A 8 7.61 12.19 -11.26
N ALA A 9 6.37 12.33 -11.74
CA ALA A 9 5.19 12.52 -10.90
C ALA A 9 4.47 11.21 -10.55
N THR A 10 5.12 10.05 -10.73
CA THR A 10 4.54 8.75 -10.37
C THR A 10 4.43 8.61 -8.86
N GLU A 11 3.37 7.96 -8.38
CA GLU A 11 3.12 7.76 -6.94
C GLU A 11 4.23 6.94 -6.27
N SER A 12 4.83 6.01 -7.02
CA SER A 12 6.00 5.27 -6.54
C SER A 12 7.27 6.11 -6.65
N PHE A 13 7.90 6.34 -5.51
CA PHE A 13 9.22 6.97 -5.47
C PHE A 13 10.31 6.02 -5.98
N ILE A 14 10.14 4.70 -5.87
CA ILE A 14 11.10 3.71 -6.40
C ILE A 14 11.12 3.75 -7.94
N SER A 15 9.95 3.83 -8.56
CA SER A 15 9.81 3.99 -9.99
C SER A 15 10.29 5.36 -10.49
N ALA A 16 9.98 6.44 -9.76
CA ALA A 16 10.43 7.79 -10.09
C ALA A 16 11.96 7.92 -9.99
N ALA A 17 12.56 7.46 -8.89
CA ALA A 17 14.00 7.58 -8.62
C ALA A 17 14.88 6.81 -9.63
N SER A 18 14.32 5.80 -10.28
CA SER A 18 15.00 4.99 -11.30
C SER A 18 14.85 5.56 -12.72
N PHE A 19 14.16 6.69 -12.91
CA PHE A 19 14.14 7.39 -14.19
C PHE A 19 15.28 8.42 -14.25
N GLN A 20 15.18 9.47 -13.44
CA GLN A 20 16.16 10.57 -13.32
C GLN A 20 16.04 11.21 -11.93
N GLU A 21 16.95 12.16 -11.60
CA GLU A 21 16.90 12.96 -10.37
C GLU A 21 16.89 12.13 -9.05
N THR A 22 17.56 10.97 -9.04
CA THR A 22 17.54 9.98 -7.96
C THR A 22 17.75 10.56 -6.56
N THR A 23 18.78 11.40 -6.37
CA THR A 23 19.07 12.01 -5.06
C THR A 23 17.93 12.87 -4.55
N ARG A 24 17.31 13.67 -5.43
CA ARG A 24 16.19 14.54 -5.09
C ARG A 24 14.96 13.72 -4.69
N VAL A 25 14.60 12.72 -5.49
CA VAL A 25 13.43 11.87 -5.25
C VAL A 25 13.56 11.09 -3.94
N LEU A 26 14.73 10.50 -3.67
CA LEU A 26 14.97 9.76 -2.43
C LEU A 26 14.99 10.66 -1.19
N THR A 27 15.53 11.87 -1.30
CA THR A 27 15.53 12.84 -0.20
C THR A 27 14.10 13.26 0.15
N GLU A 28 13.30 13.61 -0.85
CA GLU A 28 11.90 14.02 -0.63
C GLU A 28 11.07 12.88 -0.02
N ALA A 29 11.21 11.66 -0.54
CA ALA A 29 10.52 10.49 -0.01
C ALA A 29 10.93 10.18 1.44
N SER A 30 12.21 10.33 1.78
CA SER A 30 12.72 10.10 3.13
C SER A 30 12.21 11.14 4.13
N THR A 31 12.22 12.42 3.76
CA THR A 31 11.75 13.52 4.62
C THR A 31 10.23 13.47 4.84
N THR A 32 9.48 13.02 3.83
CA THR A 32 8.01 12.90 3.93
C THR A 32 7.53 11.57 4.50
N GLY A 33 8.44 10.59 4.69
CA GLY A 33 8.08 9.25 5.16
C GLY A 33 7.18 8.48 4.17
N ARG A 34 7.33 8.72 2.85
CA ARG A 34 6.51 8.06 1.83
C ARG A 34 6.71 6.55 1.85
N VAL A 35 5.59 5.80 1.77
CA VAL A 35 5.59 4.34 1.69
C VAL A 35 5.17 3.90 0.29
N ASP A 36 5.98 3.03 -0.32
CA ASP A 36 5.68 2.47 -1.63
C ASP A 36 4.91 1.16 -1.49
N THR A 37 3.76 1.05 -2.17
CA THR A 37 2.90 -0.13 -2.10
C THR A 37 3.22 -1.19 -3.16
N LEU A 38 4.17 -0.91 -4.07
CA LEU A 38 4.67 -1.83 -5.10
C LEU A 38 3.57 -2.36 -6.02
N GLN A 39 2.70 -1.48 -6.49
CA GLN A 39 1.60 -1.84 -7.40
C GLN A 39 1.99 -1.72 -8.88
N GLY A 40 3.11 -1.06 -9.18
CA GLY A 40 3.59 -0.82 -10.53
C GLY A 40 4.49 -1.92 -11.06
N LEU A 41 4.73 -1.91 -12.38
CA LEU A 41 5.62 -2.86 -13.03
C LEU A 41 7.08 -2.62 -12.64
N LYS A 42 7.54 -1.37 -12.74
CA LYS A 42 8.95 -1.01 -12.59
C LYS A 42 9.45 -1.22 -11.16
N GLU A 43 8.66 -0.84 -10.15
CA GLU A 43 8.96 -1.16 -8.74
C GLU A 43 9.22 -2.65 -8.50
N ASN A 44 8.32 -3.51 -8.99
CA ASN A 44 8.41 -4.94 -8.74
C ASN A 44 9.62 -5.55 -9.43
N VAL A 45 9.96 -5.09 -10.64
CA VAL A 45 11.19 -5.50 -11.33
C VAL A 45 12.43 -5.10 -10.53
N ILE A 46 12.51 -3.86 -10.04
CA ILE A 46 13.67 -3.37 -9.28
C ILE A 46 13.86 -4.15 -7.98
N VAL A 47 12.78 -4.49 -7.30
CA VAL A 47 12.80 -5.23 -6.02
C VAL A 47 12.94 -6.75 -6.22
N GLY A 48 12.80 -7.26 -7.45
CA GLY A 48 12.91 -8.69 -7.77
C GLY A 48 11.66 -9.52 -7.42
N ARG A 49 10.48 -8.91 -7.44
CA ARG A 49 9.17 -9.58 -7.25
C ARG A 49 8.48 -9.83 -8.58
N LEU A 50 7.52 -10.76 -8.60
CA LEU A 50 6.66 -10.97 -9.77
C LEU A 50 5.98 -9.66 -10.15
N ILE A 51 5.95 -9.33 -11.44
CA ILE A 51 5.28 -8.13 -11.96
C ILE A 51 3.76 -8.32 -11.96
N PRO A 52 2.96 -7.26 -11.80
CA PRO A 52 1.50 -7.31 -11.82
C PRO A 52 0.94 -7.40 -13.26
N ALA A 53 1.56 -8.23 -14.09
CA ALA A 53 1.19 -8.45 -15.48
C ALA A 53 1.48 -9.90 -15.89
N GLY A 54 0.80 -10.37 -16.93
CA GLY A 54 0.98 -11.74 -17.44
C GLY A 54 0.75 -12.79 -16.35
N THR A 55 1.68 -13.73 -16.23
CA THR A 55 1.60 -14.82 -15.23
C THR A 55 1.68 -14.34 -13.78
N GLY A 56 2.22 -13.14 -13.53
CA GLY A 56 2.24 -12.54 -12.20
C GLY A 56 0.92 -11.85 -11.81
N PHE A 57 -0.01 -11.66 -12.74
CA PHE A 57 -1.27 -10.97 -12.48
C PHE A 57 -2.16 -11.72 -11.47
N THR A 58 -2.24 -13.05 -11.58
CA THR A 58 -3.02 -13.90 -10.66
C THR A 58 -2.49 -13.80 -9.23
N TYR A 59 -1.17 -13.86 -9.06
CA TYR A 59 -0.50 -13.69 -7.78
C TYR A 59 -0.82 -12.34 -7.13
N HIS A 60 -0.78 -11.26 -7.91
CA HIS A 60 -1.12 -9.92 -7.41
C HIS A 60 -2.62 -9.79 -7.08
N GLN A 61 -3.51 -10.36 -7.88
CA GLN A 61 -4.95 -10.38 -7.62
C GLN A 61 -5.28 -11.13 -6.32
N GLU A 62 -4.72 -12.32 -6.12
CA GLU A 62 -4.89 -13.08 -4.88
C GLU A 62 -4.33 -12.33 -3.68
N LYS A 63 -3.15 -11.71 -3.81
CA LYS A 63 -2.55 -10.92 -2.74
C LYS A 63 -3.42 -9.72 -2.38
N ARG A 64 -4.01 -9.04 -3.37
CA ARG A 64 -4.97 -7.93 -3.14
C ARG A 64 -6.24 -8.43 -2.46
N ALA A 65 -6.79 -9.55 -2.90
CA ALA A 65 -7.97 -10.17 -2.29
C ALA A 65 -7.71 -10.57 -0.83
N LYS A 66 -6.56 -11.19 -0.54
CA LYS A 66 -6.14 -11.52 0.84
C LYS A 66 -6.01 -10.27 1.71
N ARG A 67 -5.45 -9.19 1.16
CA ARG A 67 -5.32 -7.90 1.88
C ARG A 67 -6.68 -7.26 2.16
N ALA A 68 -7.60 -7.32 1.21
CA ALA A 68 -8.97 -6.84 1.40
C ALA A 68 -9.71 -7.67 2.46
N ALA A 69 -9.59 -9.00 2.40
CA ALA A 69 -10.17 -9.90 3.39
C ALA A 69 -9.60 -9.66 4.80
N SER A 70 -8.28 -9.47 4.93
CA SER A 70 -7.67 -9.17 6.22
C SER A 70 -8.15 -7.83 6.80
N VAL A 71 -8.37 -6.82 5.97
CA VAL A 71 -8.86 -5.51 6.42
C VAL A 71 -10.33 -5.58 6.85
N MET A 72 -11.15 -6.35 6.14
CA MET A 72 -12.54 -6.59 6.58
C MET A 72 -12.56 -7.34 7.91
N GLN A 73 -11.75 -8.38 8.07
CA GLN A 73 -11.65 -9.13 9.32
C GLN A 73 -11.22 -8.26 10.51
N THR A 74 -10.26 -7.34 10.32
CA THR A 74 -9.87 -6.42 11.40
C THR A 74 -10.99 -5.43 11.73
N ALA A 75 -11.68 -4.92 10.72
CA ALA A 75 -12.80 -3.99 10.95
C ALA A 75 -13.96 -4.68 11.67
N ASP A 76 -14.33 -5.89 11.25
CA ASP A 76 -15.39 -6.68 11.90
C ASP A 76 -15.01 -7.03 13.35
N ALA A 77 -13.73 -7.33 13.62
CA ALA A 77 -13.23 -7.59 14.96
C ALA A 77 -13.23 -6.33 15.85
N GLU A 78 -12.86 -5.17 15.31
CA GLU A 78 -12.92 -3.89 16.03
C GLU A 78 -14.37 -3.51 16.40
N VAL A 79 -15.32 -3.72 15.48
CA VAL A 79 -16.75 -3.45 15.73
C VAL A 79 -17.31 -4.41 16.80
N ALA A 80 -17.01 -5.70 16.70
CA ALA A 80 -17.46 -6.69 17.68
C ALA A 80 -16.89 -6.43 19.08
N LEU A 81 -15.61 -6.06 19.17
CA LEU A 81 -14.95 -5.72 20.43
C LEU A 81 -15.55 -4.46 21.06
N SER A 82 -15.84 -3.43 20.25
CA SER A 82 -16.48 -2.20 20.73
C SER A 82 -17.89 -2.46 21.28
N ALA A 83 -18.67 -3.34 20.66
CA ALA A 83 -20.00 -3.71 21.13
C ALA A 83 -19.96 -4.48 22.47
N GLN A 84 -19.00 -5.39 22.62
CA GLN A 84 -18.82 -6.13 23.88
C GLN A 84 -18.39 -5.22 25.05
N LEU A 85 -17.57 -4.21 24.77
CA LEU A 85 -17.14 -3.24 25.78
C LEU A 85 -18.30 -2.35 26.23
N SER A 86 -19.16 -1.89 25.31
CA SER A 86 -20.36 -1.12 25.70
C SER A 86 -21.35 -1.96 26.53
N GLU A 87 -21.56 -3.23 26.17
CA GLU A 87 -22.42 -4.12 26.96
C GLU A 87 -21.83 -4.40 28.37
N ALA A 88 -20.51 -4.47 28.48
CA ALA A 88 -19.83 -4.68 29.77
C ALA A 88 -19.86 -3.43 30.66
N GLU A 89 -19.76 -2.23 30.07
CA GLU A 89 -19.87 -0.95 30.80
C GLU A 89 -21.29 -0.76 31.35
N GLU A 90 -22.33 -1.03 30.54
CA GLU A 90 -23.73 -0.97 30.98
C GLU A 90 -24.02 -1.95 32.13
N ALA A 91 -23.39 -3.14 32.14
CA ALA A 91 -23.55 -4.13 33.21
C ALA A 91 -22.82 -3.79 34.52
N THR A 92 -21.91 -2.81 34.50
CA THR A 92 -21.18 -2.35 35.71
C THR A 92 -21.79 -1.12 36.37
N GLU A 93 -22.75 -0.45 35.72
CA GLU A 93 -23.45 0.73 36.26
C GLU A 93 -24.81 0.42 36.94
N GLU A 94 -25.27 -0.85 36.95
CA GLU A 94 -26.33 -1.37 37.84
C GLU A 94 -25.77 -1.97 39.14
#